data_AF-A0A3D1J432-F1
#
_entry.id   AF-A0A3D1J432-F1
#
_cell.length_a   1.000
_cell.length_b   1.000
_cell.length_c   1.000
_cell.angle_alpha   90.00
_cell.angle_beta   90.00
_cell.angle_gamma   90.00
#
_symmetry.space_group_name_H-M   'P 1'
#
loop_
_entity.id
_entity.type
_entity.pdbx_description
1 polymer ?
#
loop_
_entity_poly.entity_id
_entity_poly.type
_entity_poly.pdbx_seq_one_letter_code
_entity_poly.pdbx_strand_id
1 'polypeptide(L)' 'LFEPFYTTSSKGTGLGLYLARELCLNNGAMLDYEYRIEAATDGTEEARGRFVITFALPDQL' A
#
# COMPACT_ATOMS: atom_id res chain seq x y z
N LEU A 1 -5.73 -3.20 5.78
CA LEU A 1 -5.77 -2.04 4.86
C LEU A 1 -6.43 -2.38 3.53
N PHE A 2 -6.09 -3.53 2.93
CA PHE A 2 -6.60 -3.92 1.61
C PHE A 2 -7.92 -4.69 1.63
N GLU A 3 -8.59 -4.83 2.78
CA GLU A 3 -9.91 -5.44 2.84
C GLU A 3 -10.96 -4.53 2.16
N PRO A 4 -11.92 -5.08 1.41
CA PRO A 4 -12.99 -4.30 0.83
C PRO A 4 -13.82 -3.62 1.94
N PHE A 5 -14.27 -2.40 1.67
CA PHE A 5 -15.08 -1.58 2.58
C PHE A 5 -14.40 -1.14 3.88
N TYR A 6 -13.09 -1.36 4.04
CA TYR A 6 -12.34 -0.83 5.18
C TYR A 6 -12.02 0.65 4.98
N THR A 7 -12.55 1.52 5.86
CA THR A 7 -12.32 2.97 5.83
C THR A 7 -12.49 3.59 7.23
N THR A 8 -11.72 4.62 7.54
CA THR A 8 -11.93 5.49 8.72
C THR A 8 -12.71 6.76 8.39
N SER A 9 -12.93 7.04 7.11
CA SER A 9 -13.73 8.16 6.64
C SER A 9 -15.21 7.79 6.56
N SER A 10 -16.09 8.70 7.01
CA SER A 10 -17.54 8.56 6.94
C SER A 10 -18.14 8.77 5.55
N LYS A 11 -17.35 9.25 4.57
CA LYS A 11 -17.79 9.52 3.19
C LYS A 11 -17.13 8.63 2.14
N GLY A 12 -16.10 7.87 2.52
CA GLY A 12 -15.41 6.95 1.60
C GLY A 12 -16.07 5.58 1.55
N THR A 13 -16.00 4.90 0.41
CA THR A 13 -16.52 3.52 0.28
C THR A 13 -15.56 2.47 0.84
N GLY A 14 -14.31 2.81 1.13
CA GLY A 14 -13.28 1.85 1.55
C GLY A 14 -12.82 0.90 0.44
N LEU A 15 -13.08 1.22 -0.83
CA LEU A 15 -12.74 0.34 -1.96
C LEU A 15 -11.41 0.68 -2.64
N GLY A 16 -10.85 1.86 -2.43
CA GLY A 16 -9.69 2.35 -3.19
C GLY A 16 -8.46 1.44 -3.10
N LEU A 17 -8.03 1.09 -1.89
CA LEU A 17 -6.86 0.22 -1.67
C LEU A 17 -7.11 -1.21 -2.15
N TYR A 18 -8.31 -1.75 -1.90
CA TYR A 18 -8.71 -3.06 -2.41
C TYR A 18 -8.59 -3.11 -3.93
N LEU A 19 -9.22 -2.18 -4.65
CA LEU A 19 -9.19 -2.12 -6.12
C LEU A 19 -7.76 -1.92 -6.67
N ALA A 20 -6.95 -1.09 -6.02
CA ALA A 20 -5.57 -0.89 -6.43
C ALA A 20 -4.73 -2.18 -6.31
N ARG A 21 -4.96 -2.96 -5.24
CA ARG A 21 -4.28 -4.25 -5.05
C ARG A 21 -4.72 -5.28 -6.08
N GLU A 22 -6.03 -5.40 -6.34
CA GLU A 22 -6.56 -6.28 -7.37
C GLU A 22 -6.02 -5.91 -8.77
N LEU A 23 -5.94 -4.61 -9.09
CA LEU A 23 -5.36 -4.15 -10.35
C LEU A 23 -3.89 -4.55 -10.48
N CYS A 24 -3.10 -4.41 -9.41
CA CYS A 24 -1.71 -4.84 -9.42
C CYS A 24 -1.60 -6.36 -9.66
N LEU A 25 -2.34 -7.16 -8.88
CA LEU A 25 -2.32 -8.62 -8.98
C LEU A 25 -2.73 -9.10 -10.37
N ASN A 26 -3.76 -8.48 -10.98
CA ASN A 26 -4.21 -8.82 -12.32
C ASN A 26 -3.18 -8.47 -13.42
N ASN A 27 -2.20 -7.61 -13.12
CA ASN A 27 -1.09 -7.26 -14.01
C ASN A 27 0.24 -7.91 -13.58
N GLY A 28 0.20 -8.94 -12.72
CA GLY A 28 1.42 -9.61 -12.21
C GLY A 28 2.27 -8.76 -11.27
N ALA A 29 1.77 -7.59 -10.86
CA ALA A 29 2.39 -6.72 -9.89
C ALA A 29 1.86 -6.99 -8.47
N MET A 30 2.54 -6.44 -7.47
CA MET A 30 2.09 -6.47 -6.07
C MET A 30 1.97 -5.06 -5.52
N LEU A 31 1.04 -4.87 -4.58
CA LEU A 31 0.87 -3.65 -3.79
C LEU A 31 0.91 -4.00 -2.31
N ASP A 32 1.89 -3.46 -1.61
CA ASP A 32 2.14 -3.69 -0.20
C ASP A 32 2.14 -2.37 0.61
N TYR A 33 2.03 -2.50 1.92
CA TYR A 33 2.17 -1.39 2.86
C TYR A 33 3.25 -1.73 3.89
N GLU A 34 4.25 -0.86 3.98
CA GLU A 34 5.41 -1.04 4.85
C GLU A 34 5.50 0.09 5.88
N TYR A 35 5.96 -0.26 7.08
CA TYR A 35 6.30 0.71 8.12
C TYR A 35 7.80 0.96 8.10
N ARG A 36 8.21 2.23 8.04
CA ARG A 36 9.59 2.65 8.20
C ARG A 36 9.68 3.55 9.43
N ILE A 37 10.52 3.16 10.38
CA ILE A 37 10.92 4.04 11.46
C ILE A 37 12.06 4.90 10.91
N GLU A 38 11.82 6.20 10.78
CA GLU A 38 12.86 7.16 10.42
C GLU A 38 13.28 7.89 11.69
N ALA A 39 14.60 7.95 11.93
CA ALA A 39 15.15 8.82 12.96
C ALA A 39 14.99 10.27 12.47
N ALA A 40 14.09 11.02 13.09
CA ALA A 40 13.92 12.42 12.80
C ALA A 40 15.17 13.20 13.24
N THR A 41 15.42 14.33 12.57
CA THR A 41 16.57 15.21 12.85
C THR A 41 16.58 15.79 14.27
N ASP A 42 15.47 15.70 15.00
CA ASP A 42 15.32 16.16 16.38
C ASP A 42 15.46 15.02 17.42
N GLY A 43 15.80 13.80 16.99
CA GLY A 43 15.95 12.64 17.86
C GLY A 43 14.63 11.92 18.19
N THR A 44 13.51 12.31 17.59
CA THR A 44 12.25 11.56 17.70
C THR A 44 12.19 10.43 16.67
N GLU A 45 11.60 9.28 17.03
CA GLU A 45 11.33 8.19 16.09
C GLU A 45 9.95 8.39 15.49
N GLU A 46 9.87 8.75 14.21
CA GLU A 46 8.59 8.82 13.50
C GLU A 46 8.37 7.56 12.68
N ALA A 47 7.27 6.85 12.97
CA ALA A 47 6.81 5.74 12.16
C ALA A 47 6.06 6.30 10.93
N ARG A 48 6.65 6.14 9.74
CA ARG A 48 6.02 6.53 8.48
C ARG A 48 5.61 5.28 7.70
N GLY A 49 4.37 5.28 7.23
CA GLY A 49 3.86 4.24 6.35
C GLY A 49 4.07 4.58 4.89
N ARG A 50 4.51 3.61 4.08
CA ARG A 50 4.61 3.76 2.63
C ARG A 50 3.86 2.65 1.90
N PHE A 51 3.26 2.98 0.77
CA PHE A 51 2.73 2.01 -0.18
C PHE A 51 3.82 1.68 -1.19
N VAL A 52 4.03 0.40 -1.46
CA VAL A 52 5.08 -0.09 -2.37
C VAL A 52 4.43 -0.89 -3.48
N ILE A 53 4.72 -0.53 -4.73
CA ILE A 53 4.31 -1.29 -5.91
C ILE A 53 5.53 -2.04 -6.44
N THR A 54 5.42 -3.36 -6.55
CA THR A 54 6.44 -4.22 -7.14
C THR A 54 5.95 -4.67 -8.51
N PHE A 55 6.65 -4.30 -9.58
CA PHE A 55 6.28 -4.68 -10.94
C PHE A 55 6.69 -6.12 -11.26
N ALA A 56 5.92 -6.78 -12.12
CA ALA A 56 6.29 -8.08 -12.67
C ALA A 56 7.63 -7.98 -13.42
N LEU A 57 8.46 -9.01 -13.30
CA LEU A 57 9.62 -9.15 -14.19
C LEU A 57 9.15 -9.48 -15.62
N PRO A 58 9.81 -8.96 -16.67
CA PRO A 58 9.40 -9.15 -18.06
C PRO A 58 9.29 -10.61 -18.52
N ASP A 59 10.00 -11.54 -17.86
CA ASP A 59 10.19 -12.92 -18.33
C ASP A 59 9.24 -13.95 -17.69
N GLN A 60 8.07 -13.53 -17.20
CA GLN A 60 6.98 -14.44 -16.82
C GLN A 60 6.00 -14.59 -18.00
N LEU A 61 6.47 -15.19 -19.12
CA LEU A 61 5.65 -15.64 -20.26
C LEU A 61 5.95 -17.12 -20.54
#